data_AF-A0A7R9L7Q3-F1
#
_entry.id   AF-A0A7R9L7Q3-F1
#
_cell.length_a   1.000
_cell.length_b   1.000
_cell.length_c   1.000
_cell.angle_alpha   90.00
_cell.angle_beta   90.00
_cell.angle_gamma   90.00
#
_symmetry.space_group_name_H-M   'P 1'
#
loop_
_entity.id
_entity.type
_entity.pdbx_description
1 polymer ?
#
loop_
_entity_poly.entity_id
_entity_poly.type
_entity_poly.pdbx_seq_one_letter_code
_entity_poly.pdbx_strand_id
1 'polypeptide(L)'
;MCAKDKLYVEDAKDFFIDREDIAMNAPVQLTEQQLQELKPKSGLALDKKRYLWMISPSLPVIGLGILAGYHVAPKPLKKVFALGGPLVLHVIIPAIDSLIGKDKNNPTSEDVKLLEQDPYYSRLVKSFIPIQYVANVYACYLVGRKQTSLLDKILLGVSMGAINGIAINTAHELSHKHDRMDHILSHLALVPSGYNHFRIEHPYGHHKRAATPEDPASSQMGETLYEFLPRTVIGSFKSAIEIETNRLKRKGLGFWSKDNELLQGWTMTAAFHSSMVGLFGKATQSAYSITLFEIINYIEHYGLLRQKDENGKYERTMPEHSWNNNNIVTNLFLYQLQRHSDHHAFPTRPFQALRHFDEAPELPSGYASMLLPAMIPSWWFKIMDKRVFDHYKGDLNKASIYPKRRAIFSNEIGNQPCSIARTLSVLGDRWTMLILRNAFMGLRRFDDFQENLGVTRHVLSERLKRLVEHEILVKVAYVDRQERYEYRLTEKGLDLYPILLTMVAWADKWMDEGLGAPMVYQHTVCGHEFTPVLVCSECQQAVNARQVKPIVTPAFFQYIAQKKLA
;
A
#
# COMPACT_ATOMS: atom_id res chain seq x y z
N MET A 1 -34.20 -36.02 27.74
CA MET A 1 -34.03 -35.04 28.84
C MET A 1 -34.56 -33.71 28.35
N CYS A 2 -35.63 -33.23 29.00
CA CYS A 2 -36.55 -32.21 28.50
C CYS A 2 -36.13 -30.79 28.90
N ALA A 3 -36.60 -29.81 28.11
CA ALA A 3 -36.37 -28.37 28.15
C ALA A 3 -37.06 -27.61 29.31
N LYS A 4 -36.85 -26.27 29.35
CA LYS A 4 -37.62 -25.14 29.97
C LYS A 4 -36.79 -24.29 30.95
N ASP A 5 -36.94 -22.98 31.17
CA ASP A 5 -37.80 -21.86 30.73
C ASP A 5 -37.10 -20.55 31.22
N LYS A 6 -37.00 -19.45 30.45
CA LYS A 6 -37.82 -18.21 30.48
C LYS A 6 -38.02 -17.48 31.83
N LEU A 7 -37.48 -16.26 31.88
CA LEU A 7 -38.13 -14.94 32.17
C LEU A 7 -38.56 -14.48 33.60
N TYR A 8 -38.25 -13.18 33.82
CA TYR A 8 -38.85 -12.13 34.69
C TYR A 8 -38.81 -12.26 36.23
N VAL A 9 -38.41 -11.17 36.92
CA VAL A 9 -39.25 -10.40 37.88
C VAL A 9 -38.77 -8.93 37.93
N GLU A 10 -39.75 -8.04 38.04
CA GLU A 10 -39.79 -6.58 38.06
C GLU A 10 -39.32 -5.93 39.37
N ASP A 11 -39.15 -4.60 39.30
CA ASP A 11 -39.40 -3.56 40.32
C ASP A 11 -39.09 -3.84 41.81
N ALA A 12 -38.18 -3.04 42.36
CA ALA A 12 -38.38 -2.43 43.66
C ALA A 12 -37.62 -1.09 43.75
N LYS A 13 -38.39 0.00 43.71
CA LYS A 13 -38.06 1.26 44.36
C LYS A 13 -37.91 1.04 45.86
N ASP A 14 -37.26 2.01 46.50
CA ASP A 14 -37.07 2.17 47.94
C ASP A 14 -35.87 1.43 48.53
N PHE A 15 -34.72 2.10 48.50
CA PHE A 15 -33.99 2.36 49.74
C PHE A 15 -33.30 3.72 49.62
N PHE A 16 -33.97 4.75 50.14
CA PHE A 16 -33.30 5.95 50.62
C PHE A 16 -32.30 5.48 51.69
N ILE A 17 -31.02 5.66 51.44
CA ILE A 17 -29.98 5.59 52.47
C ILE A 17 -29.32 6.97 52.52
N ASP A 18 -29.23 7.45 53.75
CA ASP A 18 -28.87 8.79 54.17
C ASP A 18 -27.60 9.36 53.54
N ARG A 19 -27.67 10.66 53.30
CA ARG A 19 -26.51 11.52 53.12
C ARG A 19 -25.77 11.61 54.45
N GLU A 20 -24.80 10.73 54.71
CA GLU A 20 -23.70 11.08 55.65
C GLU A 20 -22.42 10.22 55.59
N ASP A 21 -22.31 9.15 54.78
CA ASP A 21 -21.13 8.26 54.81
C ASP A 21 -20.35 8.12 53.48
N ILE A 22 -19.89 9.23 52.87
CA ILE A 22 -18.76 9.18 51.91
C ILE A 22 -17.76 10.29 52.24
N ALA A 23 -17.03 10.11 53.35
CA ALA A 23 -15.83 10.88 53.61
C ALA A 23 -14.83 10.05 54.41
N MET A 24 -14.19 9.06 53.78
CA MET A 24 -12.87 8.57 54.21
C MET A 24 -12.09 7.97 53.02
N ASN A 25 -11.48 8.84 52.22
CA ASN A 25 -10.17 8.55 51.66
C ASN A 25 -9.23 9.60 52.25
N ALA A 26 -8.19 9.16 52.96
CA ALA A 26 -7.17 10.06 53.49
C ALA A 26 -6.65 10.95 52.33
N PRO A 27 -6.50 12.27 52.53
CA PRO A 27 -5.95 13.13 51.48
C PRO A 27 -4.53 12.66 51.18
N VAL A 28 -4.31 12.16 49.95
CA VAL A 28 -2.97 11.83 49.48
C VAL A 28 -2.15 13.11 49.52
N GLN A 29 -1.23 13.21 50.48
CA GLN A 29 -0.27 14.30 50.54
C GLN A 29 0.76 14.08 49.44
N LEU A 30 0.50 14.66 48.27
CA LEU A 30 1.48 14.75 47.20
C LEU A 30 2.57 15.72 47.66
N THR A 31 3.81 15.27 47.61
CA THR A 31 4.98 16.16 47.80
C THR A 31 4.97 17.26 46.72
N GLU A 32 5.59 18.42 46.98
CA GLU A 32 5.72 19.47 45.94
C GLU A 32 6.33 18.92 44.64
N GLN A 33 7.23 17.94 44.77
CA GLN A 33 7.86 17.25 43.65
C GLN A 33 6.86 16.40 42.84
N GLN A 34 5.97 15.65 43.50
CA GLN A 34 4.88 14.90 42.84
C GLN A 34 3.81 15.84 42.24
N LEU A 35 3.54 16.98 42.89
CA LEU A 35 2.69 18.05 42.33
C LEU A 35 3.33 18.69 41.10
N GLN A 36 4.65 18.74 41.04
CA GLN A 36 5.41 19.25 39.90
C GLN A 36 5.42 18.25 38.73
N GLU A 37 5.45 16.95 39.01
CA GLU A 37 5.22 15.87 38.03
C GLU A 37 3.78 15.81 37.52
N LEU A 38 2.80 16.22 38.33
CA LEU A 38 1.39 16.30 37.98
C LEU A 38 0.98 17.58 37.26
N LYS A 39 1.90 18.53 37.04
CA LYS A 39 1.58 19.73 36.25
C LYS A 39 1.19 19.29 34.84
N PRO A 40 -0.05 19.58 34.38
CA PRO A 40 -0.46 19.20 33.04
C PRO A 40 0.49 19.84 32.05
N LYS A 41 1.13 19.02 31.20
CA LYS A 41 1.99 19.51 30.13
C LYS A 41 1.18 20.53 29.32
N SER A 42 1.70 21.73 29.17
CA SER A 42 1.06 22.72 28.30
C SER A 42 1.00 22.16 26.87
N GLY A 43 0.04 22.61 26.06
CA GLY A 43 -0.06 22.13 24.67
C GLY A 43 1.25 22.32 23.87
N LEU A 44 2.05 23.34 24.19
CA LEU A 44 3.36 23.57 23.58
C LEU A 44 4.45 22.61 24.11
N ALA A 45 4.33 22.16 25.36
CA ALA A 45 5.21 21.14 25.92
C ALA A 45 4.91 19.76 25.31
N LEU A 46 3.65 19.48 24.97
CA LEU A 46 3.23 18.26 24.24
C LEU A 46 3.66 18.30 22.78
N ASP A 47 3.46 19.45 22.12
CA ASP A 47 3.78 19.63 20.72
C ASP A 47 4.49 20.96 20.48
N LYS A 48 5.82 20.90 20.32
CA LYS A 48 6.67 22.09 20.12
C LYS A 48 6.30 22.88 18.87
N LYS A 49 5.64 22.25 17.90
CA LYS A 49 5.16 22.85 16.65
C LYS A 49 3.69 23.25 16.70
N ARG A 50 3.03 23.21 17.87
CA ARG A 50 1.59 23.46 18.04
C ARG A 50 1.05 24.60 17.18
N TYR A 51 1.61 25.80 17.32
CA TYR A 51 1.10 26.98 16.60
C TYR A 51 1.42 26.98 15.11
N LEU A 52 2.43 26.21 14.68
CA LEU A 52 2.75 26.06 13.26
C LEU A 52 1.70 25.22 12.52
N TRP A 53 0.83 24.49 13.21
CA TRP A 53 -0.27 23.74 12.57
C TRP A 53 -1.26 24.65 11.81
N MET A 54 -1.28 25.95 12.09
CA MET A 54 -2.03 26.94 11.28
C MET A 54 -1.57 26.98 9.82
N ILE A 55 -0.38 26.44 9.50
CA ILE A 55 0.10 26.30 8.12
C ILE A 55 -0.85 25.42 7.28
N SER A 56 -1.43 24.35 7.83
CA SER A 56 -2.36 23.50 7.08
C SER A 56 -3.60 24.27 6.55
N PRO A 57 -4.42 24.93 7.39
CA PRO A 57 -5.54 25.74 6.91
C PRO A 57 -5.11 27.03 6.20
N SER A 58 -3.82 27.40 6.23
CA SER A 58 -3.31 28.52 5.44
C SER A 58 -3.23 28.23 3.94
N LEU A 59 -3.18 26.96 3.51
CA LEU A 59 -3.11 26.61 2.07
C LEU A 59 -4.26 27.19 1.22
N PRO A 60 -5.54 27.03 1.60
CA PRO A 60 -6.61 27.69 0.86
C PRO A 60 -6.55 29.21 0.98
N VAL A 61 -5.95 29.78 2.03
CA VAL A 61 -5.66 31.24 2.14
C VAL A 61 -4.57 31.67 1.15
N ILE A 62 -3.50 30.89 1.00
CA ILE A 62 -2.47 31.10 -0.03
C ILE A 62 -3.11 31.02 -1.42
N GLY A 63 -4.01 30.06 -1.63
CA GLY A 63 -4.85 29.95 -2.82
C GLY A 63 -5.66 31.22 -3.09
N LEU A 64 -6.35 31.74 -2.07
CA LEU A 64 -7.06 33.03 -2.18
C LEU A 64 -6.13 34.18 -2.53
N GLY A 65 -4.93 34.24 -1.94
CA GLY A 65 -3.91 35.23 -2.27
C GLY A 65 -3.45 35.13 -3.73
N ILE A 66 -3.26 33.92 -4.24
CA ILE A 66 -2.96 33.65 -5.65
C ILE A 66 -4.09 34.15 -6.56
N LEU A 67 -5.34 33.82 -6.23
CA LEU A 67 -6.51 34.24 -7.01
C LEU A 67 -6.68 35.77 -6.98
N ALA A 68 -6.52 36.39 -5.81
CA ALA A 68 -6.58 37.84 -5.65
C ALA A 68 -5.45 38.54 -6.43
N GLY A 69 -4.23 38.04 -6.33
CA GLY A 69 -3.08 38.52 -7.10
C GLY A 69 -3.33 38.42 -8.60
N TYR A 70 -3.82 37.28 -9.10
CA TYR A 70 -4.21 37.11 -10.50
C TYR A 70 -5.30 38.12 -10.93
N HIS A 71 -6.26 38.40 -10.05
CA HIS A 71 -7.35 39.33 -10.32
C HIS A 71 -6.84 40.76 -10.55
N VAL A 72 -5.99 41.26 -9.64
CA VAL A 72 -5.56 42.67 -9.62
C VAL A 72 -4.26 42.95 -10.37
N ALA A 73 -3.42 41.92 -10.61
CA ALA A 73 -2.12 42.12 -11.23
C ALA A 73 -2.20 42.65 -12.68
N PRO A 74 -1.22 43.45 -13.12
CA PRO A 74 -1.11 43.84 -14.52
C PRO A 74 -0.86 42.60 -15.41
N LYS A 75 -1.25 42.67 -16.69
CA LYS A 75 -1.17 41.55 -17.65
C LYS A 75 0.12 40.71 -17.61
N PRO A 76 1.35 41.29 -17.56
CA PRO A 76 2.58 40.47 -17.53
C PRO A 76 2.72 39.63 -16.25
N LEU A 77 2.21 40.12 -15.11
CA LEU A 77 2.35 39.46 -13.81
C LEU A 77 1.23 38.44 -13.52
N LYS A 78 0.09 38.51 -14.22
CA LYS A 78 -1.02 37.56 -14.02
C LYS A 78 -0.59 36.10 -14.14
N LYS A 79 0.28 35.79 -15.11
CA LYS A 79 0.77 34.42 -15.32
C LYS A 79 1.59 33.89 -14.15
N VAL A 80 2.33 34.76 -13.47
CA VAL A 80 3.11 34.38 -12.28
C VAL A 80 2.17 33.95 -11.16
N PHE A 81 1.09 34.70 -10.94
CA PHE A 81 0.06 34.30 -9.98
C PHE A 81 -0.67 33.03 -10.41
N ALA A 82 -1.01 32.87 -11.69
CA ALA A 82 -1.63 31.63 -12.18
C ALA A 82 -0.75 30.38 -11.95
N LEU A 83 0.59 30.54 -11.99
CA LEU A 83 1.56 29.50 -11.66
C LEU A 83 1.79 29.31 -10.14
N GLY A 84 1.17 30.12 -9.29
CA GLY A 84 1.40 30.14 -7.86
C GLY A 84 1.18 28.78 -7.19
N GLY A 85 0.12 28.05 -7.54
CA GLY A 85 -0.15 26.72 -6.98
C GLY A 85 0.96 25.71 -7.30
N PRO A 86 1.28 25.48 -8.59
CA PRO A 86 2.43 24.65 -8.99
C PRO A 86 3.76 25.06 -8.36
N LEU A 87 4.07 26.36 -8.29
CA LEU A 87 5.30 26.86 -7.66
C LEU A 87 5.33 26.55 -6.16
N VAL A 88 4.23 26.78 -5.45
CA VAL A 88 4.14 26.46 -4.02
C VAL A 88 4.36 24.96 -3.80
N LEU A 89 3.64 24.12 -4.54
CA LEU A 89 3.65 22.68 -4.33
C LEU A 89 4.97 22.01 -4.75
N HIS A 90 5.52 22.36 -5.92
CA HIS A 90 6.67 21.64 -6.52
C HIS A 90 8.01 22.31 -6.29
N VAL A 91 8.04 23.57 -5.83
CA VAL A 91 9.30 24.31 -5.64
C VAL A 91 9.42 24.81 -4.20
N ILE A 92 8.47 25.61 -3.72
CA ILE A 92 8.60 26.30 -2.43
C ILE A 92 8.53 25.29 -1.27
N ILE A 93 7.51 24.44 -1.22
CA ILE A 93 7.39 23.44 -0.15
C ILE A 93 8.62 22.51 -0.13
N PRO A 94 9.02 21.86 -1.24
CA PRO A 94 10.24 21.04 -1.28
C PRO A 94 11.51 21.77 -0.84
N ALA A 95 11.70 23.03 -1.27
CA ALA A 95 12.88 23.81 -0.90
C ALA A 95 12.92 24.08 0.61
N ILE A 96 11.81 24.53 1.21
CA ILE A 96 11.76 24.79 2.65
C ILE A 96 11.88 23.48 3.44
N ASP A 97 11.24 22.40 2.98
CA ASP A 97 11.29 21.09 3.62
C ASP A 97 12.74 20.53 3.65
N SER A 98 13.51 20.73 2.58
CA SER A 98 14.94 20.39 2.54
C SER A 98 15.82 21.27 3.43
N LEU A 99 15.42 22.52 3.70
CA LEU A 99 16.16 23.44 4.57
C LEU A 99 15.90 23.18 6.06
N ILE A 100 14.66 22.81 6.42
CA ILE A 100 14.23 22.61 7.81
C ILE A 100 14.50 21.17 8.27
N GLY A 101 14.19 20.17 7.45
CA GLY A 101 14.46 18.75 7.74
C GLY A 101 13.42 18.05 8.63
N LYS A 102 13.86 17.01 9.34
CA LYS A 102 13.02 16.03 10.06
C LYS A 102 12.55 16.51 11.45
N ASP A 103 11.34 16.10 11.84
CA ASP A 103 10.74 16.37 13.14
C ASP A 103 11.31 15.42 14.20
N LYS A 104 12.03 15.96 15.19
CA LYS A 104 12.54 15.18 16.32
C LYS A 104 11.45 14.90 17.37
N ASN A 105 10.27 15.53 17.29
CA ASN A 105 9.20 15.35 18.27
C ASN A 105 8.42 14.07 18.00
N ASN A 106 8.47 13.10 18.91
CA ASN A 106 7.69 11.86 18.83
C ASN A 106 6.92 11.67 20.15
N PRO A 107 5.58 11.78 20.16
CA PRO A 107 4.82 11.77 21.40
C PRO A 107 4.89 10.40 22.10
N THR A 108 4.95 10.41 23.43
CA THR A 108 4.81 9.22 24.26
C THR A 108 3.36 8.71 24.25
N SER A 109 3.13 7.49 24.73
CA SER A 109 1.78 6.92 24.83
C SER A 109 0.85 7.76 25.71
N GLU A 110 1.38 8.41 26.74
CA GLU A 110 0.67 9.35 27.60
C GLU A 110 0.37 10.66 26.86
N ASP A 111 1.35 11.21 26.14
CA ASP A 111 1.18 12.45 25.35
C ASP A 111 0.10 12.29 24.27
N VAL A 112 0.02 11.11 23.63
CA VAL A 112 -1.01 10.78 22.64
C VAL A 112 -2.42 11.00 23.20
N LYS A 113 -2.70 10.51 24.42
CA LYS A 113 -4.02 10.67 25.06
C LYS A 113 -4.36 12.14 25.32
N LEU A 114 -3.37 12.94 25.71
CA LEU A 114 -3.55 14.37 25.96
C LEU A 114 -3.77 15.14 24.65
N LEU A 115 -3.02 14.81 23.59
CA LEU A 115 -3.16 15.41 22.26
C LEU A 115 -4.49 15.05 21.58
N GLU A 116 -5.02 13.86 21.83
CA GLU A 116 -6.34 13.42 21.35
C GLU A 116 -7.49 14.26 21.90
N GLN A 117 -7.39 14.72 23.15
CA GLN A 117 -8.42 15.50 23.82
C GLN A 117 -8.37 17.00 23.49
N ASP A 118 -7.32 17.45 22.80
CA ASP A 118 -7.10 18.86 22.53
C ASP A 118 -7.94 19.36 21.34
N PRO A 119 -8.91 20.26 21.56
CA PRO A 119 -9.81 20.73 20.50
C PRO A 119 -9.11 21.67 19.50
N TYR A 120 -7.89 22.14 19.78
CA TYR A 120 -7.16 23.05 18.90
C TYR A 120 -6.97 22.44 17.49
N TYR A 121 -6.47 21.20 17.42
CA TYR A 121 -6.14 20.55 16.16
C TYR A 121 -7.39 20.25 15.33
N SER A 122 -8.45 19.74 15.97
CA SER A 122 -9.72 19.46 15.27
C SER A 122 -10.39 20.74 14.75
N ARG A 123 -10.29 21.87 15.46
CA ARG A 123 -10.74 23.18 14.96
C ARG A 123 -9.97 23.62 13.71
N LEU A 124 -8.65 23.43 13.68
CA LEU A 124 -7.84 23.75 12.50
C LEU A 124 -8.24 22.92 11.29
N VAL A 125 -8.37 21.61 11.44
CA VAL A 125 -8.83 20.69 10.38
C VAL A 125 -10.17 21.17 9.82
N LYS A 126 -11.15 21.46 10.69
CA LYS A 126 -12.49 21.93 10.28
C LYS A 126 -12.47 23.31 9.62
N SER A 127 -11.56 24.20 10.03
CA SER A 127 -11.45 25.56 9.45
C SER A 127 -11.02 25.57 7.98
N PHE A 128 -10.38 24.50 7.50
CA PHE A 128 -9.97 24.36 6.10
C PHE A 128 -11.18 24.43 5.15
N ILE A 129 -12.32 23.81 5.53
CA ILE A 129 -13.49 23.62 4.69
C ILE A 129 -14.12 24.96 4.24
N PRO A 130 -14.53 25.89 5.13
CA PRO A 130 -15.11 27.15 4.69
C PRO A 130 -14.16 27.96 3.79
N ILE A 131 -12.86 27.99 4.10
CA ILE A 131 -11.86 28.72 3.30
C ILE A 131 -11.70 28.07 1.91
N GLN A 132 -11.68 26.75 1.84
CA GLN A 132 -11.66 25.99 0.58
C GLN A 132 -12.87 26.35 -0.29
N TYR A 133 -14.08 26.44 0.28
CA TYR A 133 -15.27 26.82 -0.49
C TYR A 133 -15.19 28.25 -1.03
N VAL A 134 -14.72 29.20 -0.23
CA VAL A 134 -14.50 30.58 -0.69
C VAL A 134 -13.50 30.61 -1.86
N ALA A 135 -12.40 29.85 -1.75
CA ALA A 135 -11.40 29.75 -2.81
C ALA A 135 -11.97 29.15 -4.11
N ASN A 136 -12.76 28.07 -4.00
CA ASN A 136 -13.40 27.44 -5.17
C ASN A 136 -14.41 28.36 -5.85
N VAL A 137 -15.28 29.03 -5.08
CA VAL A 137 -16.24 30.01 -5.64
C VAL A 137 -15.50 31.15 -6.33
N TYR A 138 -14.44 31.68 -5.71
CA TYR A 138 -13.67 32.77 -6.30
C TYR A 138 -12.92 32.35 -7.57
N ALA A 139 -12.35 31.14 -7.59
CA ALA A 139 -11.72 30.60 -8.79
C ALA A 139 -12.72 30.41 -9.94
N CYS A 140 -13.91 29.86 -9.66
CA CYS A 140 -14.99 29.74 -10.65
C CYS A 140 -15.39 31.10 -11.21
N TYR A 141 -15.53 32.12 -10.36
CA TYR A 141 -15.77 33.49 -10.80
C TYR A 141 -14.69 34.00 -11.77
N LEU A 142 -13.41 33.80 -11.46
CA LEU A 142 -12.31 34.24 -12.32
C LEU A 142 -12.25 33.46 -13.65
N VAL A 143 -12.48 32.16 -13.63
CA VAL A 143 -12.48 31.28 -14.81
C VAL A 143 -13.67 31.56 -15.73
N GLY A 144 -14.82 31.94 -15.18
CA GLY A 144 -16.04 32.28 -15.92
C GLY A 144 -15.95 33.58 -16.73
N ARG A 145 -14.96 34.43 -16.44
CA ARG A 145 -14.75 35.70 -17.16
C ARG A 145 -14.31 35.48 -18.61
N LYS A 146 -14.90 36.24 -19.54
CA LYS A 146 -14.58 36.18 -20.98
C LYS A 146 -13.11 36.50 -21.28
N GLN A 147 -12.49 37.36 -20.48
CA GLN A 147 -11.10 37.77 -20.64
C GLN A 147 -10.06 36.77 -20.10
N THR A 148 -10.48 35.71 -19.41
CA THR A 148 -9.56 34.70 -18.87
C THR A 148 -9.15 33.77 -20.00
N SER A 149 -7.85 33.73 -20.31
CA SER A 149 -7.33 32.88 -21.38
C SER A 149 -7.47 31.39 -21.05
N LEU A 150 -7.51 30.51 -22.05
CA LEU A 150 -7.59 29.07 -21.83
C LEU A 150 -6.43 28.55 -20.95
N LEU A 151 -5.22 29.07 -21.17
CA LEU A 151 -4.05 28.71 -20.37
C LEU A 151 -4.23 29.11 -18.90
N ASP A 152 -4.72 30.33 -18.63
CA ASP A 152 -4.96 30.77 -17.25
C ASP A 152 -6.05 29.92 -16.59
N LYS A 153 -7.09 29.51 -17.32
CA LYS A 153 -8.11 28.58 -16.80
C LYS A 153 -7.51 27.24 -16.37
N ILE A 154 -6.60 26.70 -17.17
CA ILE A 154 -5.89 25.46 -16.84
C ILE A 154 -5.02 25.66 -15.61
N LEU A 155 -4.21 26.71 -15.55
CA LEU A 155 -3.29 26.99 -14.45
C LEU A 155 -4.01 27.26 -13.11
N LEU A 156 -5.10 28.04 -13.14
CA LEU A 156 -5.96 28.26 -11.99
C LEU A 156 -6.67 26.96 -11.57
N GLY A 157 -7.12 26.16 -12.55
CA GLY A 157 -7.71 24.84 -12.32
C GLY A 157 -6.73 23.86 -11.66
N VAL A 158 -5.46 23.84 -12.06
CA VAL A 158 -4.39 23.05 -11.42
C VAL A 158 -4.13 23.55 -10.00
N SER A 159 -4.07 24.88 -9.80
CA SER A 159 -3.89 25.47 -8.46
C SER A 159 -5.04 25.09 -7.52
N MET A 160 -6.29 25.17 -7.99
CA MET A 160 -7.44 24.73 -7.22
C MET A 160 -7.48 23.22 -7.03
N GLY A 161 -7.08 22.45 -8.05
CA GLY A 161 -6.92 21.01 -7.94
C GLY A 161 -5.92 20.65 -6.84
N ALA A 162 -4.82 21.40 -6.69
CA ALA A 162 -3.85 21.19 -5.61
C ALA A 162 -4.49 21.40 -4.22
N ILE A 163 -5.19 22.52 -4.04
CA ILE A 163 -5.89 22.84 -2.79
C ILE A 163 -6.93 21.77 -2.46
N ASN A 164 -7.71 21.34 -3.44
CA ASN A 164 -8.74 20.32 -3.25
C ASN A 164 -8.16 18.91 -3.06
N GLY A 165 -7.00 18.62 -3.66
CA GLY A 165 -6.27 17.38 -3.41
C GLY A 165 -5.78 17.31 -1.96
N ILE A 166 -5.25 18.42 -1.44
CA ILE A 166 -4.87 18.51 -0.02
C ILE A 166 -6.11 18.50 0.89
N ALA A 167 -7.25 19.02 0.44
CA ALA A 167 -8.50 18.93 1.18
C ALA A 167 -8.98 17.48 1.40
N ILE A 168 -8.57 16.53 0.56
CA ILE A 168 -8.86 15.10 0.78
C ILE A 168 -8.24 14.64 2.10
N ASN A 169 -7.11 15.20 2.52
CA ASN A 169 -6.51 14.93 3.83
C ASN A 169 -7.38 15.45 5.00
N THR A 170 -7.99 16.63 4.84
CA THR A 170 -9.01 17.12 5.80
C THR A 170 -10.19 16.15 5.86
N ALA A 171 -10.66 15.67 4.71
CA ALA A 171 -11.75 14.70 4.65
C ALA A 171 -11.37 13.35 5.29
N HIS A 172 -10.13 12.92 5.09
CA HIS A 172 -9.54 11.71 5.62
C HIS A 172 -9.56 11.70 7.15
N GLU A 173 -9.00 12.72 7.80
CA GLU A 173 -9.05 12.84 9.27
C GLU A 173 -10.48 12.80 9.82
N LEU A 174 -11.39 13.53 9.17
CA LEU A 174 -12.78 13.63 9.60
C LEU A 174 -13.58 12.33 9.33
N SER A 175 -13.17 11.54 8.34
CA SER A 175 -13.84 10.28 7.99
C SER A 175 -13.66 9.17 9.03
N HIS A 176 -12.60 9.26 9.85
CA HIS A 176 -12.32 8.31 10.92
C HIS A 176 -12.99 8.66 12.25
N LYS A 177 -13.61 9.85 12.35
CA LYS A 177 -14.29 10.30 13.59
C LYS A 177 -15.66 9.65 13.73
N HIS A 178 -16.08 9.42 14.97
CA HIS A 178 -17.36 8.78 15.24
C HIS A 178 -18.57 9.73 15.06
N ASP A 179 -18.35 11.04 15.15
CA ASP A 179 -19.41 12.03 15.11
C ASP A 179 -20.01 12.19 13.71
N ARG A 180 -21.34 12.18 13.64
CA ARG A 180 -22.07 12.38 12.38
C ARG A 180 -21.73 13.71 11.70
N MET A 181 -21.46 14.75 12.48
CA MET A 181 -21.07 16.05 11.92
C MET A 181 -19.72 15.98 11.22
N ASP A 182 -18.76 15.22 11.75
CA ASP A 182 -17.45 15.05 11.13
C ASP A 182 -17.55 14.27 9.82
N HIS A 183 -18.44 13.27 9.74
CA HIS A 183 -18.75 12.61 8.47
C HIS A 183 -19.35 13.55 7.42
N ILE A 184 -20.26 14.45 7.82
CA ILE A 184 -20.82 15.46 6.91
C ILE A 184 -19.72 16.42 6.44
N LEU A 185 -18.87 16.89 7.36
CA LEU A 185 -17.74 17.76 7.03
C LEU A 185 -16.72 17.05 6.12
N SER A 186 -16.50 15.75 6.30
CA SER A 186 -15.68 14.92 5.40
C SER A 186 -16.26 14.91 3.99
N HIS A 187 -17.58 14.70 3.83
CA HIS A 187 -18.24 14.81 2.53
C HIS A 187 -18.08 16.21 1.91
N LEU A 188 -18.29 17.27 2.69
CA LEU A 188 -18.15 18.66 2.22
C LEU A 188 -16.71 18.97 1.76
N ALA A 189 -15.69 18.49 2.46
CA ALA A 189 -14.30 18.63 2.03
C ALA A 189 -14.02 17.96 0.67
N LEU A 190 -14.69 16.83 0.38
CA LEU A 190 -14.56 16.08 -0.87
C LEU A 190 -15.42 16.64 -2.02
N VAL A 191 -16.48 17.41 -1.74
CA VAL A 191 -17.42 17.93 -2.74
C VAL A 191 -16.72 18.63 -3.91
N PRO A 192 -15.78 19.57 -3.70
CA PRO A 192 -15.12 20.24 -4.83
C PRO A 192 -14.27 19.31 -5.71
N SER A 193 -13.70 18.24 -5.14
CA SER A 193 -12.92 17.25 -5.90
C SER A 193 -13.81 16.27 -6.69
N GLY A 194 -15.05 16.07 -6.23
CA GLY A 194 -15.94 15.03 -6.73
C GLY A 194 -15.56 13.61 -6.28
N TYR A 195 -14.62 13.47 -5.34
CA TYR A 195 -14.08 12.18 -4.88
C TYR A 195 -14.82 11.63 -3.64
N ASN A 196 -16.12 11.88 -3.55
CA ASN A 196 -16.91 11.62 -2.33
C ASN A 196 -16.99 10.16 -1.87
N HIS A 197 -16.76 9.21 -2.78
CA HIS A 197 -16.72 7.79 -2.43
C HIS A 197 -15.55 7.43 -1.51
N PHE A 198 -14.49 8.26 -1.49
CA PHE A 198 -13.32 8.12 -0.62
C PHE A 198 -13.69 8.03 0.87
N ARG A 199 -14.67 8.80 1.33
CA ARG A 199 -15.11 8.78 2.74
C ARG A 199 -15.51 7.37 3.22
N ILE A 200 -16.03 6.55 2.30
CA ILE A 200 -16.43 5.17 2.60
C ILE A 200 -15.30 4.21 2.25
N GLU A 201 -14.70 4.37 1.07
CA GLU A 201 -13.69 3.44 0.59
C GLU A 201 -12.46 3.41 1.49
N HIS A 202 -11.96 4.57 1.89
CA HIS A 202 -10.66 4.63 2.53
C HIS A 202 -10.69 4.02 3.96
N PRO A 203 -11.60 4.42 4.87
CA PRO A 203 -11.63 3.86 6.23
C PRO A 203 -12.02 2.38 6.27
N TYR A 204 -12.95 1.96 5.41
CA TYR A 204 -13.54 0.61 5.49
C TYR A 204 -12.99 -0.37 4.45
N GLY A 205 -12.26 0.12 3.44
CA GLY A 205 -11.65 -0.63 2.35
C GLY A 205 -10.13 -0.58 2.44
N HIS A 206 -9.52 0.50 1.97
CA HIS A 206 -8.07 0.66 1.90
C HIS A 206 -7.39 0.41 3.26
N HIS A 207 -7.80 1.06 4.36
CA HIS A 207 -7.19 0.81 5.68
C HIS A 207 -7.21 -0.66 6.12
N LYS A 208 -8.27 -1.38 5.74
CA LYS A 208 -8.43 -2.80 6.05
C LYS A 208 -7.54 -3.69 5.18
N ARG A 209 -7.34 -3.32 3.91
CA ARG A 209 -6.65 -4.12 2.89
C ARG A 209 -5.29 -3.56 2.48
N ALA A 210 -4.81 -2.49 3.10
CA ALA A 210 -3.55 -1.84 2.75
C ALA A 210 -2.41 -2.86 2.70
N ALA A 211 -1.56 -2.72 1.68
CA ALA A 211 -0.50 -3.65 1.31
C ALA A 211 -0.99 -5.09 1.01
N THR A 212 -2.19 -5.27 0.45
CA THR A 212 -2.63 -6.56 -0.11
C THR A 212 -2.98 -6.45 -1.60
N PRO A 213 -2.93 -7.56 -2.37
CA PRO A 213 -3.30 -7.56 -3.78
C PRO A 213 -4.75 -7.14 -4.06
N GLU A 214 -5.63 -7.27 -3.08
CA GLU A 214 -7.05 -6.90 -3.17
C GLU A 214 -7.30 -5.40 -2.93
N ASP A 215 -6.29 -4.65 -2.48
CA ASP A 215 -6.39 -3.20 -2.31
C ASP A 215 -6.06 -2.44 -3.59
N PRO A 216 -7.03 -1.73 -4.19
CA PRO A 216 -6.79 -0.95 -5.40
C PRO A 216 -5.82 0.21 -5.18
N ALA A 217 -5.70 0.73 -3.96
CA ALA A 217 -4.82 1.86 -3.62
C ALA A 217 -3.41 1.43 -3.18
N SER A 218 -3.09 0.14 -3.14
CA SER A 218 -1.73 -0.36 -2.93
C SER A 218 -1.01 -0.53 -4.27
N SER A 219 0.06 0.25 -4.48
CA SER A 219 0.87 0.23 -5.71
C SER A 219 1.93 -0.86 -5.70
N GLN A 220 2.28 -1.36 -6.88
CA GLN A 220 3.19 -2.50 -7.02
C GLN A 220 4.58 -2.07 -7.52
N MET A 221 5.63 -2.77 -7.10
CA MET A 221 6.99 -2.53 -7.58
C MET A 221 7.05 -2.75 -9.10
N GLY A 222 7.56 -1.77 -9.84
CA GLY A 222 7.58 -1.72 -11.30
C GLY A 222 6.26 -1.32 -11.97
N GLU A 223 5.18 -1.04 -11.24
CA GLU A 223 3.96 -0.45 -11.81
C GLU A 223 4.17 1.04 -12.03
N THR A 224 3.83 1.57 -13.21
CA THR A 224 3.89 3.02 -13.45
C THR A 224 2.70 3.74 -12.81
N LEU A 225 2.84 5.03 -12.47
CA LEU A 225 1.72 5.85 -12.03
C LEU A 225 0.54 5.82 -13.01
N TYR A 226 0.82 5.76 -14.31
CA TYR A 226 -0.20 5.76 -15.36
C TYR A 226 -0.97 4.44 -15.46
N GLU A 227 -0.37 3.32 -15.06
CA GLU A 227 -1.06 2.03 -14.91
C GLU A 227 -1.83 1.97 -13.58
N PHE A 228 -1.25 2.55 -12.52
CA PHE A 228 -1.85 2.62 -11.19
C PHE A 228 -3.12 3.48 -11.16
N LEU A 229 -3.09 4.70 -11.72
CA LEU A 229 -4.16 5.69 -11.60
C LEU A 229 -5.55 5.20 -12.03
N PRO A 230 -5.75 4.58 -13.21
CA PRO A 230 -7.06 4.03 -13.57
C PRO A 230 -7.45 2.84 -12.69
N ARG A 231 -6.49 2.02 -12.24
CA ARG A 231 -6.73 0.86 -11.38
C ARG A 231 -7.24 1.29 -10.00
N THR A 232 -6.56 2.25 -9.37
CA THR A 232 -6.95 2.77 -8.05
C THR A 232 -8.30 3.48 -8.13
N VAL A 233 -8.51 4.42 -9.06
CA VAL A 233 -9.75 5.21 -9.12
C VAL A 233 -10.97 4.33 -9.40
N ILE A 234 -10.90 3.42 -10.38
CA ILE A 234 -12.03 2.54 -10.72
C ILE A 234 -12.23 1.48 -9.63
N GLY A 235 -11.13 0.93 -9.10
CA GLY A 235 -11.16 -0.09 -8.06
C GLY A 235 -11.76 0.43 -6.76
N SER A 236 -11.31 1.60 -6.31
CA SER A 236 -11.82 2.29 -5.11
C SER A 236 -13.30 2.67 -5.28
N PHE A 237 -13.71 3.17 -6.45
CA PHE A 237 -15.13 3.44 -6.71
C PHE A 237 -16.00 2.17 -6.57
N LYS A 238 -15.56 1.05 -7.16
CA LYS A 238 -16.26 -0.24 -7.04
C LYS A 238 -16.29 -0.76 -5.60
N SER A 239 -15.15 -0.70 -4.91
CA SER A 239 -15.05 -1.09 -3.50
C SER A 239 -15.98 -0.27 -2.62
N ALA A 240 -16.07 1.05 -2.84
CA ALA A 240 -16.97 1.92 -2.09
C ALA A 240 -18.44 1.50 -2.23
N ILE A 241 -18.88 1.21 -3.46
CA ILE A 241 -20.24 0.72 -3.75
C ILE A 241 -20.49 -0.61 -3.04
N GLU A 242 -19.54 -1.54 -3.08
CA GLU A 242 -19.68 -2.83 -2.42
C GLU A 242 -19.78 -2.69 -0.90
N ILE A 243 -18.88 -1.92 -0.29
CA ILE A 243 -18.86 -1.65 1.15
C ILE A 243 -20.19 -1.05 1.60
N GLU A 244 -20.67 -0.03 0.89
CA GLU A 244 -21.89 0.68 1.25
C GLU A 244 -23.13 -0.18 1.05
N THR A 245 -23.20 -0.93 -0.05
CA THR A 245 -24.28 -1.88 -0.31
C THR A 245 -24.35 -2.92 0.80
N ASN A 246 -23.22 -3.45 1.24
CA ASN A 246 -23.16 -4.42 2.33
C ASN A 246 -23.57 -3.80 3.68
N ARG A 247 -23.20 -2.54 3.94
CA ARG A 247 -23.65 -1.81 5.14
C ARG A 247 -25.18 -1.62 5.15
N LEU A 248 -25.77 -1.23 4.01
CA LEU A 248 -27.22 -1.05 3.87
C LEU A 248 -27.98 -2.37 4.00
N LYS A 249 -27.48 -3.45 3.38
CA LYS A 249 -28.06 -4.80 3.52
C LYS A 249 -28.10 -5.27 4.97
N ARG A 250 -27.03 -5.05 5.75
CA ARG A 250 -27.02 -5.35 7.19
C ARG A 250 -28.07 -4.56 8.00
N LYS A 251 -28.52 -3.42 7.48
CA LYS A 251 -29.59 -2.59 8.06
C LYS A 251 -30.98 -2.90 7.49
N GLY A 252 -31.11 -3.87 6.59
CA GLY A 252 -32.37 -4.15 5.90
C GLY A 252 -32.79 -3.07 4.89
N LEU A 253 -31.86 -2.24 4.43
CA LEU A 253 -32.11 -1.12 3.51
C LEU A 253 -31.61 -1.43 2.09
N GLY A 254 -32.27 -0.85 1.08
CA GLY A 254 -31.84 -0.90 -0.32
C GLY A 254 -30.83 0.20 -0.68
N PHE A 255 -30.20 0.08 -1.86
CA PHE A 255 -29.19 1.04 -2.34
C PHE A 255 -29.73 2.47 -2.47
N TRP A 256 -30.98 2.65 -2.87
CA TRP A 256 -31.60 3.98 -3.04
C TRP A 256 -32.12 4.61 -1.74
N SER A 257 -31.75 4.05 -0.57
CA SER A 257 -32.13 4.63 0.72
C SER A 257 -31.50 6.01 0.93
N LYS A 258 -32.22 6.90 1.63
CA LYS A 258 -31.67 8.17 2.15
C LYS A 258 -30.47 7.96 3.07
N ASP A 259 -30.35 6.78 3.68
CA ASP A 259 -29.21 6.40 4.52
C ASP A 259 -27.95 6.06 3.72
N ASN A 260 -28.03 5.99 2.39
CA ASN A 260 -26.87 5.72 1.54
C ASN A 260 -25.93 6.93 1.51
N GLU A 261 -24.75 6.78 2.09
CA GLU A 261 -23.78 7.86 2.22
C GLU A 261 -23.07 8.19 0.90
N LEU A 262 -23.00 7.24 -0.06
CA LEU A 262 -22.55 7.54 -1.42
C LEU A 262 -23.52 8.47 -2.13
N LEU A 263 -24.83 8.18 -2.05
CA LEU A 263 -25.84 9.03 -2.68
C LEU A 263 -25.83 10.43 -2.07
N GLN A 264 -25.72 10.55 -0.75
CA GLN A 264 -25.60 11.85 -0.08
C GLN A 264 -24.40 12.64 -0.62
N GLY A 265 -23.19 12.07 -0.61
CA GLY A 265 -21.98 12.74 -1.09
C GLY A 265 -22.02 13.08 -2.58
N TRP A 266 -22.55 12.19 -3.42
CA TRP A 266 -22.70 12.43 -4.87
C TRP A 266 -23.75 13.51 -5.16
N THR A 267 -24.86 13.54 -4.42
CA THR A 267 -25.86 14.62 -4.53
C THR A 267 -25.26 15.97 -4.12
N MET A 268 -24.50 16.03 -3.02
CA MET A 268 -23.80 17.26 -2.61
C MET A 268 -22.82 17.74 -3.69
N THR A 269 -22.07 16.80 -4.27
CA THR A 269 -21.12 17.09 -5.38
C THR A 269 -21.84 17.63 -6.60
N ALA A 270 -22.93 16.97 -7.01
CA ALA A 270 -23.72 17.36 -8.17
C ALA A 270 -24.35 18.73 -7.96
N ALA A 271 -24.92 19.00 -6.78
CA ALA A 271 -25.50 20.28 -6.43
C ALA A 271 -24.46 21.42 -6.48
N PHE A 272 -23.29 21.22 -5.88
CA PHE A 272 -22.21 22.19 -5.91
C PHE A 272 -21.75 22.50 -7.34
N HIS A 273 -21.40 21.48 -8.12
CA HIS A 273 -20.90 21.68 -9.49
C HIS A 273 -21.97 22.26 -10.41
N SER A 274 -23.23 21.83 -10.30
CA SER A 274 -24.34 22.40 -11.08
C SER A 274 -24.53 23.88 -10.75
N SER A 275 -24.41 24.25 -9.47
CA SER A 275 -24.49 25.65 -9.03
C SER A 275 -23.33 26.48 -9.58
N MET A 276 -22.09 25.96 -9.55
CA MET A 276 -20.93 26.65 -10.10
C MET A 276 -21.05 26.83 -11.61
N VAL A 277 -21.53 25.82 -12.33
CA VAL A 277 -21.75 25.90 -13.78
C VAL A 277 -22.87 26.89 -14.12
N GLY A 278 -23.97 26.88 -13.36
CA GLY A 278 -25.07 27.82 -13.55
C GLY A 278 -24.67 29.28 -13.29
N LEU A 279 -23.82 29.53 -12.30
CA LEU A 279 -23.38 30.89 -11.93
C LEU A 279 -22.23 31.42 -12.80
N PHE A 280 -21.29 30.56 -13.20
CA PHE A 280 -20.01 30.99 -13.78
C PHE A 280 -19.64 30.32 -15.12
N GLY A 281 -20.40 29.33 -15.59
CA GLY A 281 -20.10 28.56 -16.80
C GLY A 281 -19.17 27.36 -16.57
N LYS A 282 -18.55 26.83 -17.63
CA LYS A 282 -17.75 25.59 -17.56
C LYS A 282 -16.55 25.74 -16.58
N ALA A 283 -16.46 24.84 -15.60
CA ALA A 283 -15.36 24.77 -14.63
C ALA A 283 -14.56 23.46 -14.80
N THR A 284 -13.24 23.52 -14.59
CA THR A 284 -12.31 22.39 -14.73
C THR A 284 -11.37 22.33 -13.53
N GLN A 285 -11.51 21.34 -12.64
CA GLN A 285 -10.53 21.13 -11.55
C GLN A 285 -10.36 19.67 -11.08
N SER A 286 -11.38 18.81 -11.23
CA SER A 286 -11.46 17.53 -10.52
C SER A 286 -10.31 16.56 -10.85
N ALA A 287 -9.88 16.51 -12.11
CA ALA A 287 -8.84 15.55 -12.54
C ALA A 287 -7.50 15.74 -11.81
N TYR A 288 -7.02 16.97 -11.63
CA TYR A 288 -5.74 17.21 -10.95
C TYR A 288 -5.81 16.91 -9.44
N SER A 289 -6.94 17.21 -8.80
CA SER A 289 -7.18 16.90 -7.38
C SER A 289 -7.12 15.40 -7.11
N ILE A 290 -7.79 14.60 -7.93
CA ILE A 290 -7.82 13.15 -7.80
C ILE A 290 -6.43 12.57 -8.08
N THR A 291 -5.77 13.01 -9.15
CA THR A 291 -4.41 12.57 -9.48
C THR A 291 -3.41 12.92 -8.37
N LEU A 292 -3.49 14.12 -7.79
CA LEU A 292 -2.58 14.52 -6.73
C LEU A 292 -2.70 13.59 -5.52
N PHE A 293 -3.92 13.27 -5.10
CA PHE A 293 -4.15 12.36 -3.98
C PHE A 293 -3.74 10.92 -4.30
N GLU A 294 -4.10 10.39 -5.47
CA GLU A 294 -3.72 9.03 -5.84
C GLU A 294 -2.21 8.86 -6.06
N ILE A 295 -1.49 9.92 -6.45
CA ILE A 295 -0.02 9.90 -6.42
C ILE A 295 0.50 9.67 -5.00
N ILE A 296 -0.14 10.21 -3.97
CA ILE A 296 0.26 9.98 -2.58
C ILE A 296 0.06 8.51 -2.21
N ASN A 297 -1.10 7.91 -2.49
CA ASN A 297 -1.30 6.46 -2.30
C ASN A 297 -0.25 5.63 -3.07
N TYR A 298 0.05 6.03 -4.31
CA TYR A 298 1.07 5.37 -5.13
C TYR A 298 2.46 5.41 -4.48
N ILE A 299 2.83 6.54 -3.89
CA ILE A 299 4.10 6.72 -3.20
C ILE A 299 4.13 5.93 -1.88
N GLU A 300 3.05 5.99 -1.11
CA GLU A 300 2.94 5.45 0.25
C GLU A 300 2.95 3.93 0.32
N HIS A 301 2.44 3.25 -0.71
CA HIS A 301 2.28 1.79 -0.67
C HIS A 301 3.18 1.06 -1.68
N TYR A 302 4.14 1.76 -2.29
CA TYR A 302 4.93 1.21 -3.40
C TYR A 302 5.68 -0.06 -3.04
N GLY A 303 5.26 -1.17 -3.64
CA GLY A 303 5.95 -2.47 -3.60
C GLY A 303 5.83 -3.23 -2.28
N LEU A 304 5.07 -2.70 -1.31
CA LEU A 304 4.90 -3.33 0.00
C LEU A 304 3.78 -4.39 -0.04
N LEU A 305 3.94 -5.47 0.72
CA LEU A 305 3.02 -6.59 0.75
C LEU A 305 2.97 -7.23 2.14
N ARG A 306 1.76 -7.31 2.70
CA ARG A 306 1.46 -8.09 3.88
C ARG A 306 1.53 -9.57 3.59
N GLN A 307 2.17 -10.30 4.48
CA GLN A 307 2.30 -11.73 4.43
C GLN A 307 1.04 -12.42 4.97
N LYS A 308 0.86 -13.67 4.57
CA LYS A 308 -0.19 -14.55 5.07
C LYS A 308 0.39 -15.54 6.08
N ASP A 309 -0.39 -15.82 7.11
CA ASP A 309 -0.11 -16.93 8.02
C ASP A 309 -0.37 -18.29 7.34
N GLU A 310 -0.10 -19.37 8.08
CA GLU A 310 -0.31 -20.75 7.63
C GLU A 310 -1.76 -21.05 7.22
N ASN A 311 -2.72 -20.29 7.76
CA ASN A 311 -4.14 -20.40 7.46
C ASN A 311 -4.59 -19.52 6.28
N GLY A 312 -3.65 -18.83 5.62
CA GLY A 312 -3.91 -17.95 4.49
C GLY A 312 -4.50 -16.58 4.87
N LYS A 313 -4.52 -16.21 6.15
CA LYS A 313 -5.00 -14.91 6.62
C LYS A 313 -3.87 -13.89 6.61
N TYR A 314 -4.13 -12.70 6.10
CA TYR A 314 -3.15 -11.61 6.14
C TYR A 314 -2.84 -11.21 7.58
N GLU A 315 -1.56 -11.00 7.87
CA GLU A 315 -1.10 -10.41 9.12
C GLU A 315 -1.71 -9.02 9.35
N ARG A 316 -1.72 -8.50 10.57
CA ARG A 316 -2.27 -7.16 10.85
C ARG A 316 -1.50 -6.08 10.08
N THR A 317 -2.16 -5.00 9.68
CA THR A 317 -1.46 -3.80 9.18
C THR A 317 -0.55 -3.23 10.28
N MET A 318 0.72 -3.00 9.95
CA MET A 318 1.80 -2.61 10.86
C MET A 318 2.59 -1.47 10.21
N PRO A 319 3.41 -0.71 10.96
CA PRO A 319 4.15 0.42 10.39
C PRO A 319 5.04 0.07 9.19
N GLU A 320 5.49 -1.18 9.07
CA GLU A 320 6.27 -1.65 7.92
C GLU A 320 5.49 -1.77 6.60
N HIS A 321 4.14 -1.72 6.66
CA HIS A 321 3.26 -1.90 5.50
C HIS A 321 2.92 -0.60 4.75
N SER A 322 3.56 0.51 5.11
CA SER A 322 3.54 1.75 4.32
C SER A 322 4.80 2.57 4.52
N TRP A 323 5.18 3.33 3.50
CA TRP A 323 6.32 4.24 3.53
C TRP A 323 6.04 5.45 4.42
N ASN A 324 7.03 5.79 5.24
CA ASN A 324 6.98 6.87 6.21
C ASN A 324 7.81 8.07 5.73
N ASN A 325 7.46 9.28 6.17
CA ASN A 325 8.36 10.41 6.15
C ASN A 325 8.10 11.34 7.34
N ASN A 326 9.17 11.91 7.88
CA ASN A 326 9.09 12.69 9.11
C ASN A 326 9.51 14.17 8.93
N ASN A 327 9.50 14.70 7.71
CA ASN A 327 9.87 16.09 7.46
C ASN A 327 8.84 17.08 8.02
N ILE A 328 9.30 18.15 8.66
CA ILE A 328 8.45 19.08 9.43
C ILE A 328 7.48 19.85 8.52
N VAL A 329 7.96 20.41 7.41
CA VAL A 329 7.19 21.38 6.62
C VAL A 329 6.08 20.70 5.88
N THR A 330 6.40 19.61 5.17
CA THR A 330 5.38 18.82 4.47
C THR A 330 4.37 18.24 5.48
N ASN A 331 4.78 17.83 6.68
CA ASN A 331 3.86 17.42 7.73
C ASN A 331 2.93 18.56 8.18
N LEU A 332 3.45 19.76 8.39
CA LEU A 332 2.61 20.90 8.79
C LEU A 332 1.64 21.35 7.71
N PHE A 333 1.89 21.06 6.43
CA PHE A 333 0.94 21.28 5.34
C PHE A 333 -0.10 20.16 5.21
N LEU A 334 0.28 18.93 5.54
CA LEU A 334 -0.55 17.74 5.39
C LEU A 334 -1.01 17.18 6.74
N TYR A 335 -1.22 18.02 7.76
CA TYR A 335 -1.63 17.56 9.09
C TYR A 335 -0.88 16.30 9.56
N GLN A 336 0.43 16.22 9.38
CA GLN A 336 1.27 15.11 9.79
C GLN A 336 0.98 13.76 9.12
N LEU A 337 0.20 13.75 8.03
CA LEU A 337 -0.15 12.54 7.27
C LEU A 337 1.07 11.72 6.86
N GLN A 338 2.24 12.34 6.64
CA GLN A 338 3.44 11.59 6.26
C GLN A 338 3.91 10.58 7.31
N ARG A 339 3.44 10.70 8.56
CA ARG A 339 3.52 9.63 9.57
C ARG A 339 2.52 8.49 9.29
N HIS A 340 2.46 8.12 8.02
CA HIS A 340 1.41 7.28 7.43
C HIS A 340 1.45 5.84 7.95
N SER A 341 2.66 5.34 8.22
CA SER A 341 2.91 4.03 8.84
C SER A 341 2.16 3.85 10.16
N ASP A 342 2.20 4.86 11.03
CA ASP A 342 1.45 4.84 12.28
C ASP A 342 -0.05 4.94 12.04
N HIS A 343 -0.45 5.82 11.11
CA HIS A 343 -1.84 6.00 10.74
C HIS A 343 -2.47 4.69 10.24
N HIS A 344 -1.81 3.94 9.36
CA HIS A 344 -2.32 2.64 8.90
C HIS A 344 -2.35 1.56 9.98
N ALA A 345 -1.37 1.56 10.89
CA ALA A 345 -1.35 0.61 12.01
C ALA A 345 -2.44 0.93 13.06
N PHE A 346 -2.80 2.20 13.20
CA PHE A 346 -3.79 2.74 14.14
C PHE A 346 -4.67 3.84 13.49
N PRO A 347 -5.61 3.49 12.59
CA PRO A 347 -6.35 4.46 11.76
C PRO A 347 -7.20 5.48 12.52
N THR A 348 -7.60 5.16 13.76
CA THR A 348 -8.39 6.06 14.60
C THR A 348 -7.54 7.10 15.34
N ARG A 349 -6.21 6.97 15.34
CA ARG A 349 -5.32 7.92 15.99
C ARG A 349 -5.34 9.23 15.19
N PRO A 350 -5.63 10.38 15.83
CA PRO A 350 -5.65 11.65 15.13
C PRO A 350 -4.25 12.06 14.72
N PHE A 351 -4.20 12.82 13.63
CA PHE A 351 -3.01 13.37 13.01
C PHE A 351 -1.96 13.98 13.97
N GLN A 352 -2.36 14.82 14.92
CA GLN A 352 -1.42 15.43 15.87
C GLN A 352 -0.73 14.45 16.81
N ALA A 353 -1.30 13.26 16.98
CA ALA A 353 -0.80 12.23 17.87
C ALA A 353 0.01 11.15 17.13
N LEU A 354 0.15 11.26 15.80
CA LEU A 354 0.88 10.28 15.01
C LEU A 354 2.37 10.22 15.41
N ARG A 355 2.87 8.99 15.45
CA ARG A 355 4.21 8.62 15.88
C ARG A 355 5.09 8.22 14.71
N HIS A 356 6.40 8.31 14.93
CA HIS A 356 7.40 7.76 14.04
C HIS A 356 8.00 6.48 14.65
N PHE A 357 8.29 5.48 13.82
CA PHE A 357 8.82 4.17 14.22
C PHE A 357 10.05 3.85 13.37
N ASP A 358 11.09 3.32 13.99
CA ASP A 358 12.37 3.02 13.33
C ASP A 358 12.25 1.83 12.38
N GLU A 359 11.28 0.93 12.61
CA GLU A 359 11.00 -0.23 11.78
C GLU A 359 10.25 0.12 10.48
N ALA A 360 9.63 1.31 10.43
CA ALA A 360 8.87 1.73 9.27
C ALA A 360 9.83 2.10 8.10
N PRO A 361 9.58 1.60 6.87
CA PRO A 361 10.37 1.98 5.72
C PRO A 361 10.21 3.49 5.44
N GLU A 362 11.30 4.19 5.13
CA GLU A 362 11.26 5.64 4.92
C GLU A 362 11.47 6.07 3.45
N LEU A 363 10.71 7.09 3.02
CA LEU A 363 10.95 7.81 1.78
C LEU A 363 12.21 8.68 1.86
N PRO A 364 12.91 8.92 0.74
CA PRO A 364 14.12 9.75 0.74
C PRO A 364 13.85 11.24 1.01
N SER A 365 12.64 11.72 0.75
CA SER A 365 12.23 13.10 1.00
C SER A 365 10.72 13.16 1.25
N GLY A 366 10.23 14.32 1.71
CA GLY A 366 8.82 14.55 1.95
C GLY A 366 7.97 14.44 0.68
N TYR A 367 6.67 14.20 0.85
CA TYR A 367 5.75 13.87 -0.24
C TYR A 367 5.77 14.86 -1.39
N ALA A 368 5.79 16.16 -1.09
CA ALA A 368 5.86 17.22 -2.11
C ALA A 368 7.08 17.07 -3.03
N SER A 369 8.22 16.65 -2.49
CA SER A 369 9.45 16.41 -3.29
C SER A 369 9.37 15.12 -4.11
N MET A 370 8.54 14.16 -3.69
CA MET A 370 8.40 12.86 -4.33
C MET A 370 7.35 12.84 -5.45
N LEU A 371 6.50 13.88 -5.56
CA LEU A 371 5.49 14.00 -6.62
C LEU A 371 6.11 13.95 -8.02
N LEU A 372 7.11 14.78 -8.30
CA LEU A 372 7.77 14.83 -9.62
C LEU A 372 8.50 13.52 -9.97
N PRO A 373 9.32 12.94 -9.08
CA PRO A 373 9.88 11.61 -9.29
C PRO A 373 8.82 10.56 -9.64
N ALA A 374 7.71 10.49 -8.89
CA ALA A 374 6.64 9.51 -9.12
C ALA A 374 5.97 9.63 -10.50
N MET A 375 5.95 10.84 -11.07
CA MET A 375 5.42 11.08 -12.42
C MET A 375 6.39 10.67 -13.54
N ILE A 376 7.67 10.44 -13.24
CA ILE A 376 8.70 10.07 -14.23
C ILE A 376 9.16 8.63 -13.93
N PRO A 377 8.63 7.60 -14.62
CA PRO A 377 8.86 6.20 -14.25
C PRO A 377 10.33 5.80 -14.10
N SER A 378 11.20 6.23 -15.02
CA SER A 378 12.63 5.92 -14.97
C SER A 378 13.32 6.52 -13.73
N TRP A 379 12.89 7.69 -13.28
CA TRP A 379 13.40 8.32 -12.07
C TRP A 379 12.83 7.65 -10.82
N TRP A 380 11.52 7.40 -10.79
CA TRP A 380 10.83 6.72 -9.70
C TRP A 380 11.45 5.34 -9.42
N PHE A 381 11.54 4.48 -10.44
CA PHE A 381 12.06 3.11 -10.29
C PHE A 381 13.51 3.11 -9.83
N LYS A 382 14.34 4.03 -10.34
CA LYS A 382 15.74 4.16 -9.89
C LYS A 382 15.87 4.44 -8.40
N ILE A 383 14.91 5.15 -7.80
CA ILE A 383 14.90 5.46 -6.38
C ILE A 383 14.23 4.34 -5.58
N MET A 384 13.01 3.96 -5.95
CA MET A 384 12.13 3.17 -5.09
C MET A 384 12.30 1.67 -5.24
N ASP A 385 12.66 1.14 -6.42
CA ASP A 385 12.91 -0.30 -6.58
C ASP A 385 14.02 -0.76 -5.64
N LYS A 386 15.10 0.04 -5.54
CA LYS A 386 16.20 -0.22 -4.61
C LYS A 386 15.73 -0.22 -3.16
N ARG A 387 14.84 0.71 -2.78
CA ARG A 387 14.35 0.81 -1.39
C ARG A 387 13.44 -0.36 -1.02
N VAL A 388 12.58 -0.81 -1.93
CA VAL A 388 11.79 -2.03 -1.75
C VAL A 388 12.71 -3.23 -1.58
N PHE A 389 13.73 -3.35 -2.42
CA PHE A 389 14.73 -4.43 -2.32
C PHE A 389 15.47 -4.40 -0.97
N ASP A 390 15.96 -3.22 -0.55
CA ASP A 390 16.69 -3.05 0.70
C ASP A 390 15.78 -3.34 1.92
N HIS A 391 14.51 -2.91 1.89
CA HIS A 391 13.52 -3.17 2.93
C HIS A 391 13.29 -4.67 3.16
N TYR A 392 13.13 -5.45 2.07
CA TYR A 392 12.98 -6.90 2.14
C TYR A 392 14.32 -7.66 2.20
N LYS A 393 15.45 -6.96 2.42
CA LYS A 393 16.80 -7.55 2.50
C LYS A 393 17.13 -8.45 1.30
N GLY A 394 16.62 -8.07 0.12
CA GLY A 394 16.79 -8.78 -1.14
C GLY A 394 15.77 -9.89 -1.44
N ASP A 395 14.88 -10.26 -0.52
CA ASP A 395 13.85 -11.26 -0.77
C ASP A 395 12.61 -10.66 -1.44
N LEU A 396 12.69 -10.51 -2.77
CA LEU A 396 11.61 -9.98 -3.60
C LEU A 396 10.36 -10.88 -3.66
N ASN A 397 10.37 -12.10 -3.09
CA ASN A 397 9.14 -12.89 -2.95
C ASN A 397 8.17 -12.28 -1.93
N LYS A 398 8.70 -11.50 -0.99
CA LYS A 398 7.93 -10.77 0.01
C LYS A 398 7.40 -9.43 -0.50
N ALA A 399 7.81 -8.98 -1.69
CA ALA A 399 7.38 -7.72 -2.28
C ALA A 399 6.16 -7.90 -3.20
N SER A 400 5.32 -6.87 -3.27
CA SER A 400 4.27 -6.77 -4.28
C SER A 400 4.90 -6.29 -5.59
N ILE A 401 5.02 -7.15 -6.60
CA ILE A 401 5.70 -6.83 -7.87
C ILE A 401 4.69 -6.90 -9.00
N TYR A 402 4.68 -5.86 -9.84
CA TYR A 402 3.84 -5.77 -11.01
C TYR A 402 4.09 -6.97 -11.94
N PRO A 403 3.06 -7.67 -12.44
CA PRO A 403 3.23 -8.93 -13.18
C PRO A 403 4.21 -8.83 -14.35
N LYS A 404 4.16 -7.74 -15.13
CA LYS A 404 5.11 -7.50 -16.23
C LYS A 404 6.56 -7.41 -15.74
N ARG A 405 6.79 -6.77 -14.58
CA ARG A 405 8.12 -6.61 -13.99
C ARG A 405 8.64 -7.91 -13.39
N ARG A 406 7.78 -8.69 -12.74
CA ARG A 406 8.12 -10.02 -12.19
C ARG A 406 8.62 -10.97 -13.28
N ALA A 407 8.00 -10.95 -14.46
CA ALA A 407 8.44 -11.74 -15.61
C ALA A 407 9.86 -11.35 -16.09
N ILE A 408 10.19 -10.06 -16.07
CA ILE A 408 11.53 -9.57 -16.45
C ILE A 408 12.60 -10.11 -15.50
N PHE A 409 12.41 -10.01 -14.17
CA PHE A 409 13.40 -10.51 -13.21
C PHE A 409 13.66 -12.02 -13.37
N SER A 410 12.62 -12.81 -13.61
CA SER A 410 12.77 -14.25 -13.89
C SER A 410 13.58 -14.50 -15.17
N ASN A 411 13.38 -13.67 -16.20
CA ASN A 411 14.09 -13.77 -17.49
C ASN A 411 15.53 -13.24 -17.42
N GLU A 412 15.81 -12.22 -16.61
CA GLU A 412 17.16 -11.64 -16.43
C GLU A 412 18.16 -12.64 -15.86
N ILE A 413 17.75 -13.47 -14.88
CA ILE A 413 18.59 -14.56 -14.35
C ILE A 413 18.96 -15.54 -15.47
N GLY A 414 17.99 -15.90 -16.33
CA GLY A 414 18.22 -16.75 -17.50
C GLY A 414 19.08 -16.10 -18.60
N ASN A 415 19.28 -14.79 -18.55
CA ASN A 415 20.12 -14.04 -19.48
C ASN A 415 21.57 -13.86 -19.00
N GLN A 416 21.94 -14.39 -17.84
CA GLN A 416 23.34 -14.43 -17.43
C GLN A 416 24.10 -15.48 -18.26
N PRO A 417 25.37 -15.24 -18.62
CA PRO A 417 26.22 -16.22 -19.31
C PRO A 417 26.67 -17.35 -18.34
N CYS A 418 25.71 -17.96 -17.64
CA CYS A 418 25.91 -18.97 -16.62
C CYS A 418 24.85 -20.06 -16.77
N SER A 419 25.28 -21.30 -16.99
CA SER A 419 24.35 -22.43 -17.11
C SER A 419 23.54 -22.66 -15.84
N ILE A 420 24.13 -22.43 -14.66
CA ILE A 420 23.41 -22.52 -13.38
C ILE A 420 22.28 -21.49 -13.34
N ALA A 421 22.54 -20.24 -13.74
CA ALA A 421 21.52 -19.19 -13.76
C ALA A 421 20.37 -19.53 -14.74
N ARG A 422 20.69 -20.08 -15.92
CA ARG A 422 19.68 -20.59 -16.87
C ARG A 422 18.84 -21.75 -16.32
N THR A 423 19.46 -22.66 -15.58
CA THR A 423 18.72 -23.74 -14.90
C THR A 423 17.84 -23.17 -13.79
N LEU A 424 18.35 -22.23 -12.99
CA LEU A 424 17.59 -21.57 -11.91
C LEU A 424 16.45 -20.70 -12.42
N SER A 425 16.57 -20.09 -13.60
CA SER A 425 15.46 -19.36 -14.22
C SER A 425 14.31 -20.26 -14.64
N VAL A 426 14.44 -21.58 -14.54
CA VAL A 426 13.37 -22.54 -14.77
C VAL A 426 12.98 -23.28 -13.48
N LEU A 427 13.98 -23.74 -12.70
CA LEU A 427 13.79 -24.61 -11.54
C LEU A 427 13.80 -23.87 -10.19
N GLY A 428 14.26 -22.62 -10.15
CA GLY A 428 14.59 -21.86 -8.93
C GLY A 428 13.39 -21.33 -8.15
N ASP A 429 12.31 -22.11 -8.04
CA ASP A 429 11.18 -21.82 -7.17
C ASP A 429 10.84 -23.01 -6.27
N ARG A 430 10.27 -22.72 -5.09
CA ARG A 430 10.01 -23.69 -4.01
C ARG A 430 9.20 -24.91 -4.45
N TRP A 431 8.29 -24.76 -5.41
CA TRP A 431 7.33 -25.82 -5.75
C TRP A 431 7.80 -26.68 -6.91
N THR A 432 8.59 -26.14 -7.84
CA THR A 432 8.99 -26.86 -9.06
C THR A 432 9.70 -28.18 -8.77
N MET A 433 10.66 -28.22 -7.84
CA MET A 433 11.36 -29.48 -7.51
C MET A 433 10.44 -30.50 -6.83
N LEU A 434 9.43 -30.06 -6.09
CA LEU A 434 8.43 -30.96 -5.47
C LEU A 434 7.43 -31.50 -6.50
N ILE A 435 7.03 -30.67 -7.47
CA ILE A 435 6.22 -31.12 -8.63
C ILE A 435 7.00 -32.16 -9.42
N LEU A 436 8.28 -31.91 -9.72
CA LEU A 436 9.12 -32.86 -10.45
C LEU A 436 9.31 -34.16 -9.66
N ARG A 437 9.60 -34.10 -8.35
CA ARG A 437 9.66 -35.28 -7.47
C ARG A 437 8.40 -36.14 -7.63
N ASN A 438 7.23 -35.52 -7.53
CA ASN A 438 5.94 -36.22 -7.65
C ASN A 438 5.75 -36.79 -9.07
N ALA A 439 6.16 -36.08 -10.11
CA ALA A 439 6.09 -36.58 -11.48
C ALA A 439 6.99 -37.82 -11.70
N PHE A 440 8.19 -37.84 -11.12
CA PHE A 440 9.06 -39.03 -11.12
C PHE A 440 8.48 -40.20 -10.32
N MET A 441 7.70 -39.92 -9.27
CA MET A 441 6.92 -40.92 -8.54
C MET A 441 5.65 -41.38 -9.28
N GLY A 442 5.39 -40.85 -10.47
CA GLY A 442 4.28 -41.27 -11.33
C GLY A 442 3.00 -40.46 -11.20
N LEU A 443 2.97 -39.39 -10.40
CA LEU A 443 1.82 -38.48 -10.36
C LEU A 443 1.72 -37.72 -11.68
N ARG A 444 0.50 -37.67 -12.26
CA ARG A 444 0.27 -37.09 -13.58
C ARG A 444 -0.90 -36.13 -13.64
N ARG A 445 -1.83 -36.15 -12.67
CA ARG A 445 -3.05 -35.34 -12.72
C ARG A 445 -2.95 -34.12 -11.82
N PHE A 446 -3.64 -33.06 -12.23
CA PHE A 446 -3.63 -31.79 -11.52
C PHE A 446 -4.09 -31.93 -10.07
N ASP A 447 -5.22 -32.62 -9.83
CA ASP A 447 -5.77 -32.77 -8.48
C ASP A 447 -4.83 -33.61 -7.59
N ASP A 448 -4.20 -34.66 -8.12
CA ASP A 448 -3.21 -35.46 -7.38
C ASP A 448 -1.99 -34.62 -6.94
N PHE A 449 -1.48 -33.74 -7.82
CA PHE A 449 -0.42 -32.81 -7.45
C PHE A 449 -0.88 -31.82 -6.37
N GLN A 450 -2.11 -31.31 -6.49
CA GLN A 450 -2.64 -30.33 -5.56
C GLN A 450 -2.84 -30.92 -4.16
N GLU A 451 -3.42 -32.12 -4.09
CA GLU A 451 -3.66 -32.84 -2.84
C GLU A 451 -2.35 -33.23 -2.16
N ASN A 452 -1.37 -33.77 -2.91
CA ASN A 452 -0.10 -34.19 -2.33
C ASN A 452 0.78 -33.03 -1.85
N LEU A 453 0.74 -31.88 -2.54
CA LEU A 453 1.62 -30.75 -2.23
C LEU A 453 0.99 -29.72 -1.28
N GLY A 454 -0.34 -29.72 -1.10
CA GLY A 454 -1.05 -28.72 -0.29
C GLY A 454 -0.97 -27.28 -0.84
N VAL A 455 -0.50 -27.12 -2.09
CA VAL A 455 -0.35 -25.82 -2.74
C VAL A 455 -1.69 -25.30 -3.27
N THR A 456 -1.83 -23.97 -3.38
CA THR A 456 -3.05 -23.37 -3.96
C THR A 456 -3.18 -23.72 -5.44
N ARG A 457 -4.42 -23.89 -5.92
CA ARG A 457 -4.72 -24.22 -7.34
C ARG A 457 -4.10 -23.21 -8.32
N HIS A 458 -4.12 -21.92 -7.99
CA HIS A 458 -3.54 -20.87 -8.82
C HIS A 458 -2.03 -21.06 -9.00
N VAL A 459 -1.29 -21.22 -7.89
CA VAL A 459 0.17 -21.41 -7.93
C VAL A 459 0.54 -22.68 -8.69
N LEU A 460 -0.16 -23.80 -8.44
CA LEU A 460 0.08 -25.04 -9.16
C LEU A 460 -0.16 -24.91 -10.67
N SER A 461 -1.25 -24.24 -11.07
CA SER A 461 -1.59 -24.01 -12.47
C SER A 461 -0.51 -23.19 -13.18
N GLU A 462 -0.05 -22.11 -12.55
CA GLU A 462 1.04 -21.26 -13.06
C GLU A 462 2.34 -22.07 -13.25
N ARG A 463 2.71 -22.91 -12.28
CA ARG A 463 3.94 -23.71 -12.32
C ARG A 463 3.89 -24.82 -13.36
N LEU A 464 2.80 -25.58 -13.42
CA LEU A 464 2.63 -26.62 -14.44
C LEU A 464 2.62 -26.02 -15.85
N LYS A 465 1.98 -24.87 -16.04
CA LYS A 465 2.02 -24.13 -17.31
C LYS A 465 3.45 -23.77 -17.70
N ARG A 466 4.23 -23.21 -16.78
CA ARG A 466 5.64 -22.84 -17.02
C ARG A 466 6.52 -24.05 -17.34
N LEU A 467 6.34 -25.18 -16.65
CA LEU A 467 7.06 -26.42 -16.95
C LEU A 467 6.70 -26.97 -18.35
N VAL A 468 5.47 -26.77 -18.80
CA VAL A 468 5.06 -27.09 -20.17
C VAL A 468 5.67 -26.12 -21.19
N GLU A 469 5.68 -24.82 -20.90
CA GLU A 469 6.32 -23.80 -21.76
C GLU A 469 7.83 -24.02 -21.93
N HIS A 470 8.50 -24.54 -20.90
CA HIS A 470 9.91 -24.92 -20.96
C HIS A 470 10.16 -26.34 -21.50
N GLU A 471 9.13 -27.03 -21.96
CA GLU A 471 9.20 -28.39 -22.52
C GLU A 471 9.78 -29.41 -21.53
N ILE A 472 9.60 -29.19 -20.22
CA ILE A 472 9.96 -30.15 -19.17
C ILE A 472 8.81 -31.14 -18.94
N LEU A 473 7.58 -30.63 -19.03
CA LEU A 473 6.36 -31.42 -19.04
C LEU A 473 5.65 -31.26 -20.36
N VAL A 474 4.85 -32.26 -20.74
CA VAL A 474 3.88 -32.16 -21.82
C VAL A 474 2.49 -32.42 -21.27
N LYS A 475 1.52 -31.61 -21.71
CA LYS A 475 0.11 -31.73 -21.33
C LYS A 475 -0.62 -32.58 -22.37
N VAL A 476 -1.09 -33.76 -21.97
CA VAL A 476 -1.71 -34.76 -22.86
C VAL A 476 -3.15 -35.01 -22.43
N ALA A 477 -4.09 -34.95 -23.37
CA ALA A 477 -5.48 -35.33 -23.11
C ALA A 477 -5.61 -36.85 -22.96
N TYR A 478 -6.35 -37.34 -21.96
CA TYR A 478 -6.53 -38.78 -21.74
C TYR A 478 -8.00 -39.26 -21.80
N VAL A 479 -8.96 -38.36 -22.04
CA VAL A 479 -10.37 -38.66 -22.27
C VAL A 479 -10.92 -37.76 -23.38
N ASP A 480 -11.53 -38.36 -24.42
CA ASP A 480 -11.99 -37.65 -25.62
C ASP A 480 -13.29 -36.83 -25.45
N ARG A 481 -14.06 -37.08 -24.37
CA ARG A 481 -15.38 -36.47 -24.14
C ARG A 481 -15.45 -35.43 -23.01
N GLN A 482 -14.43 -35.35 -22.17
CA GLN A 482 -14.26 -34.32 -21.14
C GLN A 482 -12.80 -33.90 -21.20
N GLU A 483 -12.49 -32.61 -21.35
CA GLU A 483 -11.13 -32.06 -21.46
C GLU A 483 -10.30 -32.30 -20.19
N ARG A 484 -9.90 -33.56 -19.95
CA ARG A 484 -9.05 -33.97 -18.83
C ARG A 484 -7.65 -34.21 -19.35
N TYR A 485 -6.69 -33.62 -18.64
CA TYR A 485 -5.30 -33.62 -19.03
C TYR A 485 -4.42 -34.26 -17.96
N GLU A 486 -3.37 -34.92 -18.43
CA GLU A 486 -2.23 -35.40 -17.65
C GLU A 486 -0.97 -34.63 -18.03
N TYR A 487 -0.07 -34.48 -17.07
CA TYR A 487 1.26 -33.90 -17.26
C TYR A 487 2.28 -35.03 -17.24
N ARG A 488 3.07 -35.15 -18.30
CA ARG A 488 4.09 -36.20 -18.46
C ARG A 488 5.46 -35.57 -18.62
N LEU A 489 6.48 -36.17 -18.02
CA LEU A 489 7.87 -35.76 -18.22
C LEU A 489 8.26 -35.97 -19.69
N THR A 490 8.91 -34.96 -20.27
CA THR A 490 9.60 -35.06 -21.55
C THR A 490 11.00 -35.64 -21.35
N GLU A 491 11.75 -35.89 -22.43
CA GLU A 491 13.18 -36.24 -22.35
C GLU A 491 13.98 -35.20 -21.55
N LYS A 492 13.79 -33.92 -21.86
CA LYS A 492 14.37 -32.80 -21.13
C LYS A 492 13.98 -32.78 -19.65
N GLY A 493 12.76 -33.20 -19.32
CA GLY A 493 12.32 -33.33 -17.93
C GLY A 493 12.93 -34.53 -17.20
N LEU A 494 13.11 -35.65 -17.90
CA LEU A 494 13.76 -36.85 -17.35
C LEU A 494 15.23 -36.58 -16.99
N ASP A 495 15.94 -35.76 -17.78
CA ASP A 495 17.32 -35.34 -17.52
C ASP A 495 17.51 -34.55 -16.21
N LEU A 496 16.42 -34.13 -15.55
CA LEU A 496 16.45 -33.46 -14.24
C LEU A 496 16.57 -34.45 -13.07
N TYR A 497 16.40 -35.75 -13.30
CA TYR A 497 16.45 -36.76 -12.24
C TYR A 497 17.77 -36.77 -11.43
N PRO A 498 18.96 -36.65 -12.06
CA PRO A 498 20.22 -36.58 -11.31
C PRO A 498 20.30 -35.37 -10.37
N ILE A 499 19.69 -34.24 -10.75
CA ILE A 499 19.64 -33.04 -9.90
C ILE A 499 18.80 -33.33 -8.64
N LEU A 500 17.65 -34.00 -8.79
CA LEU A 500 16.83 -34.40 -7.65
C LEU A 500 17.57 -35.34 -6.71
N LEU A 501 18.21 -36.39 -7.22
CA LEU A 501 18.96 -37.34 -6.39
C LEU A 501 20.11 -36.67 -5.64
N THR A 502 20.87 -35.80 -6.30
CA THR A 502 21.98 -35.08 -5.65
C THR A 502 21.49 -34.09 -4.59
N MET A 503 20.31 -33.48 -4.76
CA MET A 503 19.68 -32.69 -3.72
C MET A 503 19.27 -33.54 -2.51
N VAL A 504 18.72 -34.74 -2.74
CA VAL A 504 18.36 -35.67 -1.65
C VAL A 504 19.60 -36.09 -0.86
N ALA A 505 20.68 -36.49 -1.54
CA ALA A 505 21.92 -36.85 -0.87
C ALA A 505 22.52 -35.72 -0.03
N TRP A 506 22.36 -34.46 -0.46
CA TRP A 506 22.76 -33.30 0.33
C TRP A 506 21.85 -33.10 1.55
N ALA A 507 20.53 -33.20 1.38
CA ALA A 507 19.57 -33.04 2.46
C ALA A 507 19.71 -34.15 3.52
N ASP A 508 19.82 -35.41 3.11
CA ASP A 508 19.99 -36.55 4.02
C ASP A 508 21.29 -36.46 4.83
N LYS A 509 22.30 -35.74 4.33
CA LYS A 509 23.57 -35.54 5.04
C LYS A 509 23.51 -34.42 6.07
N TRP A 510 22.75 -33.35 5.79
CA TRP A 510 22.85 -32.09 6.53
C TRP A 510 21.56 -31.68 7.24
N MET A 511 20.44 -32.32 6.93
CA MET A 511 19.10 -31.96 7.36
C MET A 511 18.29 -33.17 7.86
N ASP A 512 18.96 -34.24 8.28
CA ASP A 512 18.31 -35.46 8.77
C ASP A 512 17.81 -35.37 10.22
N GLU A 513 18.20 -34.30 10.94
CA GLU A 513 17.87 -34.08 12.36
C GLU A 513 18.22 -35.27 13.27
N GLY A 514 19.20 -36.09 12.85
CA GLY A 514 19.60 -37.32 13.54
C GLY A 514 18.62 -38.50 13.39
N LEU A 515 17.59 -38.36 12.55
CA LEU A 515 16.60 -39.42 12.25
C LEU A 515 16.99 -40.27 11.04
N GLY A 516 18.00 -39.84 10.27
CA GLY A 516 18.43 -40.49 9.03
C GLY A 516 17.57 -40.14 7.80
N ALA A 517 17.89 -40.78 6.67
CA ALA A 517 17.21 -40.53 5.40
C ALA A 517 15.74 -41.02 5.43
N PRO A 518 14.75 -40.19 5.06
CA PRO A 518 13.34 -40.59 5.05
C PRO A 518 13.00 -41.56 3.91
N MET A 519 13.85 -41.65 2.87
CA MET A 519 13.72 -42.59 1.77
C MET A 519 15.11 -43.07 1.33
N VAL A 520 15.21 -44.37 1.01
CA VAL A 520 16.40 -44.95 0.39
C VAL A 520 16.14 -45.24 -1.08
N TYR A 521 17.18 -45.13 -1.91
CA TYR A 521 17.08 -45.37 -3.35
C TYR A 521 17.80 -46.67 -3.72
N GLN A 522 17.10 -47.54 -4.43
CA GLN A 522 17.62 -48.82 -4.88
C GLN A 522 17.84 -48.80 -6.39
N HIS A 523 18.99 -49.30 -6.84
CA HIS A 523 19.23 -49.53 -8.26
C HIS A 523 18.43 -50.76 -8.71
N THR A 524 17.44 -50.54 -9.58
CA THR A 524 16.48 -51.59 -9.98
C THR A 524 17.12 -52.78 -10.68
N VAL A 525 18.28 -52.61 -11.32
CA VAL A 525 18.97 -53.69 -12.03
C VAL A 525 19.73 -54.61 -11.08
N CYS A 526 20.41 -54.07 -10.05
CA CYS A 526 21.26 -54.87 -9.15
C CYS A 526 20.70 -55.03 -7.73
N GLY A 527 19.62 -54.36 -7.38
CA GLY A 527 18.99 -54.43 -6.05
C GLY A 527 19.76 -53.76 -4.92
N HIS A 528 20.86 -53.07 -5.19
CA HIS A 528 21.64 -52.40 -4.15
C HIS A 528 21.08 -51.01 -3.86
N GLU A 529 21.04 -50.65 -2.58
CA GLU A 529 20.88 -49.25 -2.16
C GLU A 529 22.07 -48.43 -2.63
N PHE A 530 21.83 -47.20 -3.06
CA PHE A 530 22.89 -46.32 -3.54
C PHE A 530 22.67 -44.87 -3.13
N THR A 531 23.78 -44.16 -3.02
CA THR A 531 23.83 -42.69 -3.00
C THR A 531 24.44 -42.20 -4.30
N PRO A 532 23.92 -41.12 -4.91
CA PRO A 532 24.48 -40.58 -6.14
C PRO A 532 25.93 -40.11 -5.94
N VAL A 533 26.82 -40.52 -6.84
CA VAL A 533 28.22 -40.07 -6.89
C VAL A 533 28.49 -39.44 -8.25
N LEU A 534 29.10 -38.26 -8.24
CA LEU A 534 29.59 -37.61 -9.46
C LEU A 534 30.95 -38.20 -9.83
N VAL A 535 31.07 -38.72 -11.04
CA VAL A 535 32.31 -39.25 -11.59
C VAL A 535 32.73 -38.48 -12.85
N CYS A 536 34.03 -38.46 -13.14
CA CYS A 536 34.54 -37.92 -14.40
C CYS A 536 34.10 -38.81 -15.57
N SER A 537 33.57 -38.22 -16.64
CA SER A 537 33.13 -38.95 -17.84
C SER A 537 34.26 -39.74 -18.53
N GLU A 538 35.51 -39.30 -18.37
CA GLU A 538 36.67 -39.91 -19.03
C GLU A 538 37.29 -41.01 -18.19
N CYS A 539 37.69 -40.71 -16.95
CA CYS A 539 38.42 -41.67 -16.10
C CYS A 539 37.54 -42.44 -15.11
N GLN A 540 36.25 -42.11 -15.02
CA GLN A 540 35.27 -42.74 -14.12
C GLN A 540 35.60 -42.61 -12.62
N GLN A 541 36.59 -41.78 -12.25
CA GLN A 541 36.90 -41.49 -10.85
C GLN A 541 35.94 -40.45 -10.27
N ALA A 542 35.63 -40.57 -8.98
CA ALA A 542 34.80 -39.61 -8.27
C ALA A 542 35.45 -38.21 -8.29
N VAL A 543 34.63 -37.19 -8.54
CA VAL A 543 35.07 -35.79 -8.58
C VAL A 543 34.52 -35.00 -7.40
N ASN A 544 35.35 -34.09 -6.87
CA ASN A 544 34.92 -33.12 -5.86
C ASN A 544 35.29 -31.68 -6.26
N ALA A 545 34.78 -30.71 -5.51
CA ALA A 545 34.94 -29.28 -5.82
C ALA A 545 36.40 -28.82 -5.93
N ARG A 546 37.36 -29.48 -5.28
CA ARG A 546 38.80 -29.15 -5.36
C ARG A 546 39.48 -29.72 -6.62
N GLN A 547 38.84 -30.68 -7.28
CA GLN A 547 39.35 -31.38 -8.46
C GLN A 547 38.72 -30.88 -9.77
N VAL A 548 37.78 -29.92 -9.70
CA VAL A 548 37.09 -29.36 -10.86
C VAL A 548 37.51 -27.91 -11.05
N LYS A 549 38.00 -27.58 -12.25
CA LYS A 549 38.33 -26.22 -12.65
C LYS A 549 37.39 -25.77 -13.78
N PRO A 550 36.59 -24.71 -13.60
CA PRO A 550 35.80 -24.16 -14.69
C PRO A 550 36.73 -23.52 -15.73
N ILE A 551 36.53 -23.86 -17.00
CA ILE A 551 37.25 -23.26 -18.14
C ILE A 551 36.24 -22.50 -18.99
N VAL A 552 36.51 -21.23 -19.25
CA VAL A 552 35.66 -20.38 -20.09
C VAL A 552 35.85 -20.76 -21.56
N THR A 553 34.76 -20.98 -22.28
CA THR A 553 34.78 -21.32 -23.71
C THR A 553 34.53 -20.09 -24.59
N PRO A 554 34.87 -20.11 -25.89
CA PRO A 554 34.56 -19.02 -26.82
C PRO A 554 33.08 -18.60 -26.86
N ALA A 555 32.16 -19.53 -26.58
CA ALA A 555 30.73 -19.28 -26.53
C ALA A 555 30.35 -18.22 -25.47
N PHE A 556 31.09 -18.14 -24.36
CA PHE A 556 30.89 -17.10 -23.34
C PHE A 556 31.13 -15.70 -23.91
N PHE A 557 32.21 -15.52 -24.67
CA PHE A 557 32.56 -14.23 -25.28
C PHE A 557 31.60 -13.86 -26.41
N GLN A 558 31.17 -14.83 -27.23
CA GLN A 558 30.14 -14.62 -28.25
C GLN A 558 28.81 -14.18 -27.63
N TYR A 559 28.41 -14.80 -26.52
CA TYR A 559 27.20 -14.43 -25.79
C TYR A 559 27.25 -12.98 -25.27
N ILE A 560 28.38 -12.58 -24.66
CA ILE A 560 28.58 -11.20 -24.20
C ILE A 560 28.57 -10.20 -25.36
N ALA A 561 29.19 -10.55 -26.50
CA ALA A 561 29.24 -9.67 -27.67
C ALA A 561 27.85 -9.44 -28.28
N GLN A 562 27.02 -10.49 -28.41
CA GLN A 562 25.66 -10.38 -28.92
C GLN A 562 24.75 -9.53 -28.02
N LYS A 563 24.90 -9.64 -26.69
CA LYS A 563 24.10 -8.87 -25.72
C LYS A 563 24.54 -7.42 -25.53
N LYS A 564 25.75 -7.03 -25.97
CA LYS A 564 26.20 -5.62 -26.00
C LYS A 564 25.69 -4.85 -27.23
N LEU A 565 25.20 -5.56 -28.25
CA LEU A 565 24.71 -5.01 -29.52
C LEU A 565 23.18 -4.92 -29.60
N ALA A 566 22.46 -5.44 -28.59
CA ALA A 566 21.02 -5.42 -28.43
C ALA A 566 20.65 -4.55 -27.23
#